data_AF-A0A9X9XHF5-F1
#
_entry.id   AF-A0A9X9XHF5-F1
#
_cell.length_a   1.000
_cell.length_b   1.000
_cell.length_c   1.000
_cell.angle_alpha   90.00
_cell.angle_beta   90.00
_cell.angle_gamma   90.00
#
_symmetry.space_group_name_H-M   'P 1'
#
loop_
_entity.id
_entity.type
_entity.pdbx_description
1 polymer ?
#
loop_
_entity_poly.entity_id
_entity_poly.type
_entity_poly.pdbx_seq_one_letter_code
_entity_poly.pdbx_strand_id
1 'polypeptide(L)' 'MATDPVPLSMEAIRLWSGVECPSPAGKRGLEDFAALITEFEAVRGTLVFEDEPSTFEAALRAEQEPEA' A
#
# COMPACT_ATOMS: atom_id res chain seq x y z
N MET A 1 6.48 5.73 20.81
CA MET A 1 6.52 4.93 19.56
C MET A 1 7.96 4.49 19.36
N ALA A 2 8.20 3.19 19.23
CA ALA A 2 9.56 2.70 18.94
C ALA A 2 9.98 3.25 17.57
N THR A 3 11.12 3.94 17.52
CA THR A 3 11.78 4.33 16.27
C THR A 3 12.03 3.07 15.46
N ASP A 4 11.46 3.02 14.25
CA ASP A 4 11.67 1.93 13.29
C ASP A 4 13.18 1.65 13.17
N PRO A 5 13.65 0.40 13.39
CA PRO A 5 15.08 0.07 13.38
C PRO A 5 15.72 0.31 12.01
N VAL A 6 14.92 0.43 10.95
CA VAL A 6 15.41 0.79 9.62
C VAL A 6 15.20 2.29 9.40
N PRO A 7 16.28 3.09 9.27
CA PRO A 7 16.13 4.48 8.90
C PRO A 7 15.45 4.56 7.53
N LEU A 8 14.35 5.33 7.46
CA LEU A 8 13.65 5.67 6.22
C LEU A 8 14.60 6.39 5.26
N SER A 9 15.31 5.60 4.48
CA SER A 9 16.31 6.03 3.52
C SER A 9 15.90 5.54 2.14
N MET A 10 16.32 6.27 1.11
CA MET A 10 16.05 5.88 -0.27
C MET A 10 16.64 4.49 -0.60
N GLU A 11 17.74 4.12 0.05
CA GLU A 11 18.35 2.80 -0.08
C GLU A 11 17.48 1.70 0.52
N ALA A 12 16.93 1.90 1.72
CA ALA A 12 16.00 0.97 2.34
C ALA A 12 14.70 0.83 1.54
N ILE A 13 14.16 1.95 1.05
CA ILE A 13 12.97 1.94 0.18
C ILE A 13 13.26 1.11 -1.06
N ARG A 14 14.35 1.39 -1.77
CA ARG A 14 14.73 0.65 -2.99
C ARG A 14 14.91 -0.85 -2.73
N LEU A 15 15.58 -1.21 -1.63
CA LEU A 15 15.85 -2.61 -1.30
C LEU A 15 14.57 -3.41 -1.03
N TRP A 16 13.62 -2.85 -0.28
CA TRP A 16 12.45 -3.58 0.19
C TRP A 16 11.22 -3.43 -0.72
N SER A 17 11.05 -2.31 -1.40
CA SER A 17 9.90 -2.06 -2.28
C SER A 17 10.25 -2.12 -3.77
N GLY A 18 11.53 -2.15 -4.12
CA GLY A 18 11.98 -2.08 -5.52
C GLY A 18 11.74 -0.72 -6.18
N VAL A 19 11.30 0.29 -5.41
CA VAL A 19 10.98 1.62 -5.94
C VAL A 19 12.23 2.50 -5.94
N GLU A 20 12.60 2.99 -7.12
CA GLU A 20 13.62 4.03 -7.29
C GLU A 20 12.99 5.40 -7.54
N CYS A 21 13.67 6.47 -7.13
CA CYS A 21 13.23 7.82 -7.49
C CYS A 21 13.22 7.99 -9.02
N PRO A 22 12.17 8.60 -9.60
CA PRO A 22 12.09 8.78 -11.05
C PRO A 22 13.28 9.58 -11.60
N SER A 23 13.80 9.12 -12.75
CA SER A 23 14.79 9.86 -13.52
C SER A 23 14.24 11.22 -13.96
N PRO A 24 15.07 12.20 -14.38
CA PRO A 24 14.58 13.48 -14.88
C PRO A 24 13.56 13.37 -16.02
N ALA A 25 13.69 12.37 -16.90
CA ALA A 25 12.70 12.09 -17.93
C ALA A 25 11.39 11.55 -17.34
N GLY A 26 11.47 10.66 -16.36
CA GLY A 26 10.29 10.15 -15.63
C GLY A 26 9.56 11.26 -14.86
N LYS A 27 10.29 12.23 -14.31
CA LYS A 27 9.68 13.41 -13.66
C LYS A 27 8.89 14.27 -14.63
N ARG A 28 9.39 14.46 -15.85
CA ARG A 28 8.69 15.21 -16.91
C ARG A 28 7.45 14.47 -17.39
N GLY A 29 7.55 13.16 -17.62
CA GLY A 29 6.39 12.34 -17.99
C GLY A 29 5.30 12.29 -16.91
N LEU A 30 5.62 12.61 -15.66
CA LEU A 30 4.64 12.71 -14.58
C LEU A 30 3.70 13.91 -14.75
N GLU A 31 4.14 14.96 -15.46
CA GLU A 31 3.32 16.16 -15.73
C GLU A 31 2.05 15.79 -16.51
N ASP A 32 2.15 14.83 -17.43
CA ASP A 32 1.02 14.33 -18.22
C ASP A 32 -0.03 13.60 -17.36
N PHE A 33 0.35 13.15 -16.17
CA PHE A 33 -0.52 12.41 -15.25
C PHE A 33 -1.01 13.23 -14.06
N ALA A 34 -0.71 14.54 -13.99
CA ALA A 34 -1.07 15.37 -12.84
C ALA A 34 -2.58 15.37 -12.53
N ALA A 35 -3.42 15.42 -13.57
CA ALA A 35 -4.88 15.33 -13.42
C ALA A 35 -5.31 13.96 -12.87
N LEU A 36 -4.76 12.87 -13.42
CA LEU A 36 -5.06 11.51 -12.98
C LEU A 36 -4.62 11.27 -11.52
N ILE A 37 -3.46 11.78 -11.13
CA ILE A 37 -2.98 11.72 -9.74
C ILE A 37 -3.97 12.44 -8.81
N THR A 38 -4.42 13.63 -9.19
CA THR A 38 -5.39 14.41 -8.42
C THR A 38 -6.71 13.65 -8.25
N GLU A 39 -7.19 13.00 -9.31
CA GLU A 39 -8.39 12.16 -9.27
C GLU A 39 -8.23 10.96 -8.33
N PHE A 40 -7.09 10.26 -8.38
CA PHE A 40 -6.81 9.16 -7.45
C PHE A 40 -6.68 9.64 -6.00
N GLU A 41 -6.10 10.81 -5.76
CA GLU A 41 -6.02 11.41 -4.44
C GLU A 41 -7.40 11.76 -3.88
N ALA A 42 -8.32 12.22 -4.72
CA ALA A 42 -9.70 12.49 -4.32
C ALA A 42 -10.49 11.23 -3.91
N VAL A 43 -10.10 10.07 -4.45
CA VAL A 43 -10.71 8.75 -4.16
C VAL A 43 -9.98 8.03 -3.00
N ARG A 44 -8.81 8.54 -2.57
CA ARG A 44 -8.04 7.93 -1.48
C ARG A 44 -8.82 8.03 -0.17
N GLY A 45 -9.07 6.88 0.45
CA GLY A 45 -9.82 6.80 1.70
C GLY A 45 -11.34 6.88 1.54
N THR A 46 -11.84 7.02 0.30
CA THR A 46 -13.28 6.90 -0.01
C THR A 46 -13.65 5.47 -0.41
N LEU A 47 -12.68 4.70 -0.89
CA LEU A 47 -12.85 3.27 -1.15
C LEU A 47 -12.87 2.51 0.17
N VAL A 48 -14.04 2.02 0.54
CA VAL A 48 -14.21 0.99 1.55
C VAL A 48 -13.99 -0.36 0.87
N PHE A 49 -13.39 -1.31 1.59
CA PHE A 49 -13.51 -2.71 1.19
C PHE A 49 -15.01 -3.09 1.17
N GLU A 50 -15.39 -4.07 0.37
CA GLU A 50 -16.74 -4.62 0.49
C GLU A 50 -16.98 -5.04 1.94
N ASP A 51 -18.20 -4.80 2.45
CA ASP A 51 -18.69 -5.37 3.72
C ASP A 51 -18.87 -6.90 3.54
N GLU A 52 -17.82 -7.61 3.14
CA GLU A 52 -17.80 -9.07 3.20
C GLU A 52 -17.66 -9.46 4.67
N PRO A 53 -18.66 -10.15 5.26
CA PRO A 53 -18.65 -10.47 6.66
C PRO A 53 -17.78 -11.71 6.87
N SER A 54 -16.47 -11.57 6.77
CA SER A 54 -15.60 -12.32 7.65
C SER A 54 -14.45 -11.43 8.07
N THR A 55 -14.55 -10.94 9.31
CA THR A 55 -13.34 -10.47 10.00
C THR A 55 -12.31 -11.59 9.96
N PHE A 56 -11.02 -11.25 9.97
CA PHE A 56 -9.95 -12.24 9.98
C PHE A 56 -10.18 -13.35 11.03
N GLU A 57 -10.68 -13.00 12.21
CA GLU A 57 -11.04 -13.93 13.29
C GLU A 57 -12.24 -14.84 13.00
N ALA A 58 -13.17 -14.41 12.14
CA ALA A 58 -14.27 -15.24 11.66
C ALA A 58 -13.78 -16.25 10.62
N ALA A 59 -12.94 -15.81 9.67
CA ALA A 59 -12.29 -16.69 8.70
C ALA A 59 -11.37 -17.71 9.39
N LEU A 60 -10.57 -17.24 10.37
CA LEU A 60 -9.65 -18.10 11.12
C LEU A 60 -10.38 -19.20 11.90
N ARG A 61 -11.56 -18.91 12.46
CA ARG A 61 -12.39 -19.92 13.13
C ARG A 61 -13.06 -20.89 12.16
N ALA A 62 -13.48 -20.41 10.98
CA ALA A 62 -14.10 -21.26 9.96
C ALA A 62 -13.11 -22.31 9.42
N GLU A 63 -11.81 -21.98 9.39
CA GLU A 63 -10.73 -22.83 8.89
C GLU A 63 -10.05 -23.70 9.98
N GLN A 64 -10.58 -23.75 11.20
CA GLN A 64 -10.02 -24.65 12.24
C GLN A 64 -10.36 -26.11 11.93
N GLU A 65 -9.34 -26.98 11.97
CA GLU A 65 -9.56 -28.43 11.90
C GLU A 65 -10.33 -28.91 13.15
N PRO A 66 -11.29 -29.83 13.01
CA PRO A 66 -12.04 -30.36 14.14
C PRO A 66 -11.10 -31.05 15.13
N GLU A 67 -11.29 -30.80 16.44
CA GLU A 67 -10.58 -31.53 17.49
C GLU A 67 -10.84 -33.04 17.33
N ALA A 68 -9.74 -33.80 17.33
CA ALA A 68 -9.72 -35.25 17.11
C ALA A 68 -10.30 -36.06 18.28
#